data_AF-A0A1A8MK40-F1
#
_entry.id   AF-A0A1A8MK40-F1
#
_cell.length_a   1.000
_cell.length_b   1.000
_cell.length_c   1.000
_cell.angle_alpha   90.00
_cell.angle_beta   90.00
_cell.angle_gamma   90.00
#
_symmetry.space_group_name_H-M   'P 1'
#
loop_
_entity.id
_entity.type
_entity.pdbx_description
1 polymer ?
#
loop_
_entity_poly.entity_id
_entity_poly.type
_entity_poly.pdbx_seq_one_letter_code
_entity_poly.pdbx_strand_id
1 'polypeptide(L)'
;YEGHILALRTLIPVTTKRAIRLSGQSPLHSAADGGQAESLALLIQEGYDVNALLERHISENYDDLRKTALFFAVSNGDVTCSELLLEAGAQTDLDPLRCILVAVR
;
A
#
# COMPACT_ATOMS: atom_id res chain seq x y z
N TYR A 1 7.03 -14.07 -9.73
CA TYR A 1 7.43 -13.62 -11.09
C TYR A 1 8.41 -12.46 -10.89
N GLU A 2 9.72 -12.65 -11.11
CA GLU A 2 10.75 -11.65 -10.76
C GLU A 2 10.71 -10.36 -11.62
N GLY A 3 9.94 -10.35 -12.71
CA GLY A 3 9.86 -9.21 -13.62
C GLY A 3 9.40 -7.91 -12.95
N HIS A 4 8.45 -7.99 -12.01
CA HIS A 4 7.99 -6.82 -11.26
C HIS A 4 9.08 -6.25 -10.35
N ILE A 5 9.88 -7.12 -9.73
CA ILE A 5 11.00 -6.71 -8.87
C ILE A 5 12.12 -6.05 -9.67
N LEU A 6 12.46 -6.60 -10.84
CA LEU A 6 13.47 -6.01 -11.72
C LEU A 6 13.02 -4.64 -12.26
N ALA A 7 11.74 -4.51 -12.62
CA ALA A 7 11.17 -3.24 -13.03
C ALA A 7 11.22 -2.21 -11.89
N LEU A 8 10.85 -2.61 -10.66
CA LEU A 8 10.94 -1.74 -9.48
C LEU A 8 12.37 -1.27 -9.22
N ARG A 9 13.35 -2.17 -9.20
CA ARG A 9 14.76 -1.81 -9.02
C ARG A 9 15.28 -0.83 -10.07
N THR A 10 14.75 -0.90 -11.29
CA THR A 10 15.11 0.02 -12.37
C THR A 10 14.41 1.37 -12.25
N LEU A 11 13.13 1.37 -11.85
CA LEU A 11 12.29 2.57 -11.86
C LEU A 11 12.40 3.40 -10.57
N ILE A 12 12.64 2.80 -9.41
CA ILE A 12 12.80 3.50 -8.13
C ILE A 12 13.85 4.62 -8.19
N PRO A 13 15.09 4.39 -8.67
CA PRO A 13 16.12 5.45 -8.67
C PRO A 13 15.82 6.60 -9.64
N VAL A 14 15.03 6.38 -10.68
CA VAL A 14 14.67 7.41 -11.67
C VAL A 14 13.34 8.10 -11.37
N THR A 15 12.56 7.58 -10.41
CA THR A 15 11.25 8.12 -10.05
C THR A 15 11.38 9.02 -8.82
N THR A 16 11.02 10.30 -8.98
CA THR A 16 11.08 11.22 -7.85
C THR A 16 9.92 11.02 -6.88
N LYS A 17 10.16 11.15 -5.57
CA LYS A 17 9.10 11.16 -4.53
C LYS A 17 8.00 12.19 -4.82
N ARG A 18 8.35 13.30 -5.50
CA ARG A 18 7.38 14.31 -5.96
C ARG A 18 6.40 13.76 -6.99
N ALA A 19 6.88 13.04 -8.00
CA ALA A 19 6.02 12.43 -9.02
C ALA A 19 5.03 11.45 -8.38
N ILE A 20 5.50 10.67 -7.40
CA ILE A 20 4.68 9.69 -6.65
C ILE A 20 3.63 10.40 -5.79
N ARG A 21 3.97 11.50 -5.14
CA ARG A 21 2.97 12.28 -4.39
C ARG A 21 1.92 12.90 -5.31
N LEU A 22 2.29 13.32 -6.52
CA LEU A 22 1.36 13.91 -7.48
C LEU A 22 0.40 12.89 -8.12
N SER A 23 0.72 11.59 -8.12
CA SER A 23 -0.24 10.56 -8.55
C SER A 23 -1.36 10.34 -7.53
N GLY A 24 -1.18 10.80 -6.29
CA GLY A 24 -2.13 10.60 -5.20
C GLY A 24 -2.23 9.18 -4.66
N GLN A 25 -1.42 8.26 -5.17
CA GLN A 25 -1.36 6.86 -4.74
C GLN A 25 0.09 6.44 -4.54
N SER A 26 0.43 6.03 -3.31
CA SER A 26 1.73 5.41 -3.03
C SER A 26 1.85 4.03 -3.69
N PRO A 27 3.03 3.62 -4.19
CA PRO A 27 3.30 2.28 -4.73
C PRO A 27 2.95 1.16 -3.76
N LEU A 28 2.98 1.43 -2.45
CA LEU A 28 2.57 0.47 -1.42
C LEU A 28 1.08 0.11 -1.53
N HIS A 29 0.19 1.03 -1.95
CA HIS A 29 -1.21 0.70 -2.19
C HIS A 29 -1.34 -0.31 -3.34
N SER A 30 -0.66 -0.07 -4.45
CA SER A 30 -0.72 -0.95 -5.62
C SER A 30 -0.11 -2.33 -5.33
N ALA A 31 0.98 -2.37 -4.54
CA ALA A 31 1.59 -3.63 -4.12
C ALA A 31 0.67 -4.42 -3.17
N ALA A 32 0.02 -3.75 -2.20
CA ALA A 32 -0.92 -4.38 -1.28
C ALA A 32 -2.20 -4.84 -1.98
N ASP A 33 -2.75 -4.03 -2.89
CA ASP A 33 -3.94 -4.39 -3.68
C ASP A 33 -3.68 -5.60 -4.59
N GLY A 34 -2.48 -5.67 -5.18
CA GLY A 34 -2.06 -6.78 -6.04
C GLY A 34 -1.51 -8.01 -5.30
N GLY A 35 -1.48 -8.02 -3.96
CA GLY A 35 -0.90 -9.09 -3.14
C GLY A 35 0.58 -9.36 -3.39
N GLN A 36 1.34 -8.34 -3.78
CA GLN A 36 2.73 -8.45 -4.20
C GLN A 36 3.68 -8.30 -3.01
N ALA A 37 3.70 -9.28 -2.09
CA ALA A 37 4.48 -9.22 -0.85
C ALA A 37 5.98 -8.90 -1.07
N GLU A 38 6.62 -9.47 -2.08
CA GLU A 38 8.03 -9.17 -2.40
C GLU A 38 8.24 -7.72 -2.86
N SER A 39 7.31 -7.20 -3.67
CA SER A 39 7.35 -5.81 -4.14
C SER A 39 7.11 -4.84 -2.98
N LEU A 40 6.16 -5.20 -2.11
CA LEU A 40 5.83 -4.45 -0.90
C LEU A 40 7.04 -4.36 0.04
N ALA A 41 7.69 -5.50 0.31
CA ALA A 41 8.89 -5.55 1.14
C ALA A 41 10.03 -4.69 0.58
N LEU A 42 10.29 -4.74 -0.73
CA LEU A 42 11.29 -3.90 -1.38
C LEU A 42 10.97 -2.40 -1.26
N LEU A 43 9.71 -2.02 -1.50
CA LEU A 43 9.29 -0.62 -1.37
C LEU A 43 9.43 -0.11 0.07
N ILE A 44 9.10 -0.94 1.07
CA ILE A 44 9.31 -0.59 2.49
C ILE A 44 10.80 -0.38 2.78
N GLN A 45 11.67 -1.27 2.28
CA GLN A 45 13.12 -1.17 2.45
C GLN A 45 13.72 0.10 1.81
N GLU A 46 13.15 0.55 0.69
CA GLU A 46 13.54 1.78 0.01
C GLU A 46 13.00 3.06 0.69
N GLY A 47 12.34 2.93 1.84
CA GLY A 47 11.91 4.05 2.67
C GLY A 47 10.66 4.77 2.15
N TYR A 48 9.77 4.03 1.50
CA TYR A 48 8.43 4.51 1.19
C TYR A 48 7.60 4.59 2.47
N ASP A 49 6.77 5.63 2.58
CA ASP A 49 5.94 5.85 3.76
C ASP A 49 4.80 4.83 3.82
N VAL A 50 4.86 3.93 4.80
CA VAL A 50 3.90 2.86 5.07
C VAL A 50 2.51 3.41 5.37
N ASN A 51 2.43 4.61 5.94
CA ASN A 51 1.20 5.28 6.33
C ASN A 51 0.75 6.34 5.32
N ALA A 52 1.31 6.32 4.11
CA ALA A 52 0.86 7.18 3.02
C ALA A 52 -0.62 6.93 2.75
N LEU A 53 -1.40 8.01 2.68
CA LEU A 53 -2.82 7.95 2.39
C LEU A 53 -3.09 8.18 0.91
N LEU A 54 -4.11 7.50 0.39
CA LEU A 54 -4.71 7.89 -0.89
C LEU A 54 -5.21 9.33 -0.83
N GLU A 55 -4.98 10.06 -1.90
CA GLU A 55 -5.62 11.35 -2.11
C GLU A 55 -7.14 11.20 -2.15
N ARG A 56 -7.82 12.23 -1.64
CA ARG A 56 -9.29 12.18 -1.42
C ARG A 56 -10.06 11.75 -2.67
N HIS A 57 -9.74 12.34 -3.81
CA HIS A 57 -10.39 12.06 -5.09
C HIS A 57 -10.18 10.62 -5.59
N ILE A 58 -9.15 9.92 -5.11
CA ILE A 58 -8.93 8.49 -5.39
C ILE A 58 -9.71 7.64 -4.40
N SER A 59 -9.64 7.97 -3.11
CA SER A 59 -10.39 7.23 -2.06
C SER A 59 -11.90 7.26 -2.28
N GLU A 60 -12.44 8.37 -2.82
CA GLU A 60 -13.87 8.51 -3.14
C GLU A 60 -14.34 7.60 -4.27
N ASN A 61 -13.43 6.96 -5.03
CA ASN A 61 -13.78 5.95 -6.03
C ASN A 61 -14.03 4.55 -5.42
N TYR A 62 -13.76 4.38 -4.12
CA TYR A 62 -14.02 3.14 -3.38
C TYR A 62 -15.21 3.33 -2.44
N ASP A 63 -16.17 2.41 -2.44
CA ASP A 63 -17.37 2.49 -1.60
C ASP A 63 -17.05 2.52 -0.09
N ASP A 64 -15.93 1.92 0.31
CA ASP A 64 -15.44 1.89 1.69
C ASP A 64 -14.53 3.06 2.06
N LEU A 65 -14.27 3.96 1.11
CA LEU A 65 -13.40 5.12 1.27
C LEU A 65 -12.01 4.76 1.81
N ARG A 66 -11.49 3.57 1.46
CA ARG A 66 -10.16 3.09 1.86
C ARG A 66 -9.06 4.10 1.50
N LYS A 67 -8.05 4.18 2.34
CA LYS A 67 -6.95 5.14 2.24
C LYS A 67 -5.58 4.54 2.47
N THR A 68 -5.42 3.51 3.30
CA THR A 68 -4.09 2.94 3.59
C THR A 68 -3.81 1.68 2.79
N ALA A 69 -2.51 1.40 2.57
CA ALA A 69 -2.08 0.11 2.03
C ALA A 69 -2.51 -1.08 2.90
N LEU A 70 -2.56 -0.90 4.24
CA LEU A 70 -3.00 -1.95 5.16
C LEU A 70 -4.47 -2.32 4.93
N PHE A 71 -5.32 -1.34 4.68
CA PHE A 71 -6.72 -1.59 4.37
C PHE A 71 -6.89 -2.45 3.12
N PHE A 72 -6.11 -2.18 2.06
CA PHE A 72 -6.13 -3.00 0.84
C PHE A 72 -5.76 -4.44 1.14
N ALA A 73 -4.66 -4.67 1.86
CA ALA A 73 -4.21 -6.02 2.21
C ALA A 73 -5.26 -6.78 3.04
N VAL A 74 -5.83 -6.13 4.06
CA VAL A 74 -6.87 -6.73 4.92
C VAL A 74 -8.17 -6.98 4.16
N SER A 75 -8.61 -6.04 3.33
CA SER A 75 -9.82 -6.18 2.49
C SER A 75 -9.69 -7.31 1.48
N ASN A 76 -8.47 -7.64 1.04
CA ASN A 76 -8.20 -8.71 0.09
C ASN A 76 -7.94 -10.06 0.79
N GLY A 77 -7.93 -10.09 2.13
CA GLY A 77 -7.58 -11.29 2.90
C GLY A 77 -6.11 -11.68 2.79
N ASP A 78 -5.23 -10.77 2.37
CA ASP A 78 -3.80 -11.02 2.23
C ASP A 78 -3.11 -10.87 3.59
N VAL A 79 -2.98 -12.00 4.27
CA VAL A 79 -2.28 -12.09 5.56
C VAL A 79 -0.81 -11.68 5.42
N THR A 80 -0.15 -12.06 4.34
CA THR A 80 1.29 -11.83 4.16
C THR A 80 1.59 -10.34 4.02
N CYS A 81 0.85 -9.65 3.14
CA CYS A 81 1.00 -8.20 2.99
C CYS A 81 0.56 -7.45 4.26
N SER A 82 -0.47 -7.93 4.95
CA SER A 82 -0.94 -7.33 6.21
C SER A 82 0.13 -7.41 7.30
N GLU A 83 0.75 -8.57 7.48
CA GLU A 83 1.85 -8.78 8.44
C GLU A 83 3.05 -7.89 8.10
N LEU A 84 3.49 -7.86 6.85
CA LEU A 84 4.61 -7.01 6.42
C LEU A 84 4.36 -5.52 6.70
N LEU A 85 3.14 -5.03 6.46
CA LEU A 85 2.77 -3.65 6.73
C LEU A 85 2.74 -3.36 8.23
N LEU A 86 2.18 -4.26 9.03
CA LEU A 86 2.13 -4.12 10.49
C LEU A 86 3.53 -4.14 11.11
N GLU A 87 4.40 -5.05 10.67
CA GLU A 87 5.81 -5.12 11.09
C GLU A 87 6.57 -3.83 10.72
N ALA A 88 6.23 -3.22 9.58
CA ALA A 88 6.78 -1.95 9.14
C ALA A 88 6.15 -0.72 9.82
N GLY A 89 5.23 -0.90 10.79
CA GLY A 89 4.63 0.19 11.57
C GLY A 89 3.39 0.82 10.95
N ALA A 90 2.63 0.06 10.15
CA ALA A 90 1.34 0.51 9.64
C ALA A 90 0.35 0.81 10.77
N GLN A 91 -0.29 1.98 10.70
CA GLN A 91 -1.32 2.41 11.62
C GLN A 91 -2.67 1.82 11.22
N THR A 92 -3.41 1.30 12.19
CA THR A 92 -4.68 0.59 11.97
C THR A 92 -5.92 1.49 12.03
N ASP A 93 -5.74 2.77 12.33
CA ASP A 93 -6.77 3.75 12.66
C ASP A 93 -6.84 4.95 11.70
N LEU A 94 -6.10 4.90 10.59
CA LEU A 94 -6.08 5.96 9.58
C LEU A 94 -7.24 5.90 8.57
N ASP A 95 -7.85 4.72 8.42
CA ASP A 95 -8.99 4.52 7.53
C ASP A 95 -10.32 4.87 8.21
N PRO A 96 -11.34 5.29 7.44
CA PRO A 96 -12.69 5.55 7.98
C PRO A 96 -13.31 4.34 8.69
N LEU A 97 -13.05 3.14 8.16
CA LEU A 97 -13.40 1.87 8.79
C LEU A 97 -12.14 1.24 9.38
N ARG A 98 -12.21 0.82 10.65
CA ARG A 98 -11.08 0.14 11.30
C ARG A 98 -10.80 -1.17 10.59
N CYS A 99 -9.52 -1.47 10.34
CA CYS A 99 -9.10 -2.72 9.67
C CYS A 99 -9.70 -3.98 10.33
N ILE A 100 -9.87 -3.99 11.66
CA ILE A 100 -10.49 -5.12 12.37
C ILE A 100 -11.95 -5.38 11.95
N LEU A 101 -12.70 -4.34 11.56
CA LEU A 101 -14.08 -4.49 11.07
C LEU A 101 -14.11 -5.02 9.64
N VAL A 102 -13.05 -4.77 8.87
CA VAL A 102 -12.90 -5.28 7.50
C VAL A 102 -12.50 -6.75 7.52
N ALA A 103 -11.61 -7.15 8.44
CA ALA A 103 -11.10 -8.52 8.56
C ALA A 103 -12.17 -9.58 8.91
N VAL A 104 -13.36 -9.17 9.34
CA VAL A 104 -14.45 -10.06 9.76
C VAL A 104 -15.48 -10.30 8.63
N ARG A 105 -15.37 -9.58 7.51
CA ARG A 105 -16.22 -9.76 6.33
C ARG A 105 -15.79 -10.98 5.53
#